data_AF-A0A9P4WBA2-F1
#
_entry.id   AF-A0A9P4WBA2-F1
#
_cell.length_a   1.000
_cell.length_b   1.000
_cell.length_c   1.000
_cell.angle_alpha   90.00
_cell.angle_beta   90.00
_cell.angle_gamma   90.00
#
_symmetry.space_group_name_H-M   'P 1'
#
loop_
_entity.id
_entity.type
_entity.pdbx_description
1 polymer ?
#
loop_
_entity_poly.entity_id
_entity_poly.type
_entity_poly.pdbx_seq_one_letter_code
_entity_poly.pdbx_strand_id
1 'polypeptide(L)'
;MSQQYGEGFSTEKQIAHTTCTTIGTPTPDYSAPEVVPDQEVYPAVEKSMSPSSHGVGTLGSPHPRQYAFLEHMDTHDEHISRLGSGPPQTLPKDSRKCGLKRRTFCMLIGCVIFWLVALGAGLGAGLGIGLSKKHHEIKMDPFCRDIRYMKYTKGQKWIGGGATETVANNAKNGTAISAVSYAANSTQFFHVFYVGVDNMIKQVTQTNESTSAQTWTEGPLSKQNLQVYSDSPSTGLQACWKGNYYGDTDYKKFPTVSGDVNDIPFDNRLGMNIWYASDNSTFQQYAWIAGSPDWKFIQKWQGFNTQAGVGCYSWGTGTTQYAMMVSKGEDVEFYWKDTDTNTSTIVQDENHPYNVFVNASKAAIPDVWPSSSLGYTTFFYTQLADRSIRGYDINYAAENTSYPMHENFTVATPAEPLYALGGTHLTVTSMSEKNDKGETLYDSLYVFFQQNGYDITVATRRLFGGEWTIAPLKIPDV
;
A
#
# COMPACT_ATOMS: atom_id res chain seq x y z
N MET A 1 -45.51 39.92 3.98
CA MET A 1 -44.38 40.87 3.85
C MET A 1 -43.12 40.02 3.84
N SER A 2 -42.68 39.60 2.66
CA SER A 2 -41.65 40.26 1.83
C SER A 2 -40.29 40.28 2.51
N GLN A 3 -39.37 39.44 2.04
CA GLN A 3 -38.18 39.94 1.33
C GLN A 3 -37.53 38.82 0.50
N GLN A 4 -37.51 39.07 -0.81
CA GLN A 4 -36.66 38.42 -1.80
C GLN A 4 -35.21 38.89 -1.65
N TYR A 5 -34.27 37.97 -1.84
CA TYR A 5 -32.89 38.17 -2.30
C TYR A 5 -32.47 36.80 -2.84
N GLY A 6 -31.87 36.59 -4.01
CA GLY A 6 -31.37 37.45 -5.06
C GLY A 6 -30.44 36.53 -5.87
N GLU A 7 -30.80 36.29 -7.13
CA GLU A 7 -30.06 35.42 -8.05
C GLU A 7 -28.64 35.95 -8.30
N GLY A 8 -27.64 35.07 -8.21
CA GLY A 8 -26.28 35.31 -8.66
C GLY A 8 -25.90 34.24 -9.68
N PHE A 9 -25.91 34.63 -10.95
CA PHE A 9 -25.37 33.83 -12.05
C PHE A 9 -23.84 33.71 -11.91
N SER A 10 -23.32 32.48 -11.86
CA SER A 10 -21.90 32.19 -12.06
C SER A 10 -21.70 31.58 -13.44
N THR A 11 -20.96 32.28 -14.29
CA THR A 11 -20.46 31.78 -15.57
C THR A 11 -19.24 30.92 -15.32
N GLU A 12 -19.44 29.63 -15.05
CA GLU A 12 -18.34 28.68 -14.98
C GLU A 12 -18.09 28.05 -16.37
N LYS A 13 -16.85 28.18 -16.81
CA LYS A 13 -16.33 27.74 -18.09
C LYS A 13 -16.27 26.22 -18.10
N GLN A 14 -17.15 25.61 -18.90
CA GLN A 14 -17.20 24.18 -19.17
C GLN A 14 -15.85 23.71 -19.74
N ILE A 15 -15.05 22.99 -18.94
CA ILE A 15 -13.91 22.22 -19.42
C ILE A 15 -14.46 20.87 -19.87
N ALA A 16 -14.18 20.49 -21.11
CA ALA A 16 -14.63 19.23 -21.68
C ALA A 16 -14.01 18.05 -20.93
N HIS A 17 -14.80 17.36 -20.11
CA HIS A 17 -14.46 16.04 -19.61
C HIS A 17 -14.61 15.03 -20.74
N THR A 18 -13.52 14.36 -21.10
CA THR A 18 -13.53 13.21 -21.99
C THR A 18 -14.23 12.05 -21.26
N THR A 19 -15.49 11.81 -21.60
CA THR A 19 -16.29 10.71 -21.08
C THR A 19 -15.88 9.38 -21.71
N CYS A 20 -15.46 8.42 -20.89
CA CYS A 20 -15.39 7.02 -21.26
C CYS A 20 -16.84 6.53 -21.48
N THR A 21 -17.18 6.14 -22.70
CA THR A 21 -18.54 5.70 -23.06
C THR A 21 -18.59 4.19 -22.98
N THR A 22 -19.36 3.65 -22.02
CA THR A 22 -19.57 2.19 -21.90
C THR A 22 -21.04 1.87 -22.19
N ILE A 23 -21.25 0.98 -23.16
CA ILE A 23 -22.57 0.49 -23.58
C ILE A 23 -23.01 -0.58 -22.57
N GLY A 24 -24.05 -0.31 -21.79
CA GLY A 24 -24.58 -1.22 -20.78
C GLY A 24 -25.58 -2.24 -21.36
N THR A 25 -25.37 -3.51 -21.04
CA THR A 25 -26.41 -4.56 -21.04
C THR A 25 -26.97 -4.74 -19.62
N PRO A 26 -28.27 -5.07 -19.46
CA PRO A 26 -28.91 -5.12 -18.15
C PRO A 26 -28.41 -6.30 -17.30
N THR A 27 -28.07 -6.02 -16.04
CA THR A 27 -27.70 -7.01 -15.00
C THR A 27 -28.93 -7.76 -14.46
N PRO A 28 -28.81 -9.06 -14.12
CA PRO A 28 -29.85 -9.80 -13.41
C PRO A 28 -29.83 -9.47 -11.91
N ASP A 29 -31.03 -9.35 -11.32
CA ASP A 29 -31.22 -9.28 -9.87
C ASP A 29 -30.85 -10.62 -9.21
N TYR A 30 -29.99 -10.58 -8.19
CA TYR A 30 -29.75 -11.71 -7.30
C TYR A 30 -30.16 -11.32 -5.87
N SER A 31 -31.18 -12.01 -5.37
CA SER A 31 -31.60 -12.00 -3.96
C SER A 31 -30.77 -12.99 -3.16
N ALA A 32 -30.32 -12.60 -1.97
CA ALA A 32 -29.64 -13.49 -1.02
C ALA A 32 -30.62 -14.51 -0.40
N PRO A 33 -30.14 -15.70 0.03
CA PRO A 33 -31.00 -16.71 0.66
C PRO A 33 -31.50 -16.26 2.04
N GLU A 34 -32.74 -16.63 2.31
CA GLU A 34 -33.49 -16.37 3.54
C GLU A 34 -32.85 -17.08 4.75
N VAL A 35 -32.74 -16.34 5.86
CA VAL A 35 -32.17 -16.83 7.12
C VAL A 35 -33.21 -17.73 7.82
N VAL A 36 -32.83 -18.99 8.08
CA VAL A 36 -33.62 -19.90 8.94
C VAL A 36 -33.24 -19.66 10.39
N PRO A 37 -34.17 -19.27 11.29
CA PRO A 37 -33.92 -19.23 12.72
C PRO A 37 -34.20 -20.61 13.30
N ASP A 38 -33.17 -21.23 13.88
CA ASP A 38 -33.21 -22.14 15.04
C ASP A 38 -32.05 -23.14 14.93
N GLN A 39 -30.95 -22.83 15.62
CA GLN A 39 -29.94 -23.84 15.91
C GLN A 39 -29.66 -23.84 17.41
N GLU A 40 -30.07 -24.94 18.04
CA GLU A 40 -30.03 -25.20 19.46
C GLU A 40 -28.58 -25.22 20.01
N VAL A 41 -28.49 -24.75 21.25
CA VAL A 41 -27.27 -24.68 22.07
C VAL A 41 -26.79 -26.09 22.42
N TYR A 42 -25.61 -26.49 21.96
CA TYR A 42 -24.91 -27.66 22.48
C TYR A 42 -24.09 -27.30 23.73
N PRO A 43 -24.12 -28.11 24.81
CA PRO A 43 -23.33 -27.86 26.00
C PRO A 43 -21.84 -28.20 25.78
N ALA A 44 -20.99 -27.41 26.43
CA ALA A 44 -19.54 -27.55 26.43
C ALA A 44 -19.10 -28.90 27.03
N VAL A 45 -18.30 -29.65 26.27
CA VAL A 45 -17.59 -30.84 26.75
C VAL A 45 -16.19 -30.42 27.17
N GLU A 46 -15.90 -30.50 28.47
CA GLU A 46 -14.55 -30.41 29.04
C GLU A 46 -13.65 -31.49 28.41
N LYS A 47 -12.52 -31.09 27.84
CA LYS A 47 -11.49 -32.03 27.39
C LYS A 47 -10.18 -31.82 28.12
N SER A 48 -9.86 -32.88 28.88
CA SER A 48 -8.62 -33.22 29.55
C SER A 48 -7.36 -32.95 28.72
N MET A 49 -6.37 -32.32 29.38
CA MET A 49 -4.99 -32.17 28.90
C MET A 49 -4.23 -33.50 28.96
N SER A 50 -3.28 -33.69 28.05
CA SER A 50 -2.25 -34.73 28.14
C SER A 50 -0.87 -34.17 27.75
N PRO A 51 0.23 -34.77 28.27
CA PRO A 51 1.41 -34.02 28.65
C PRO A 51 2.55 -34.01 27.63
N SER A 52 3.42 -33.03 27.85
CA SER A 52 4.75 -32.75 27.31
C SER A 52 5.65 -33.95 26.97
N SER A 53 6.43 -33.79 25.89
CA SER A 53 7.63 -34.57 25.59
C SER A 53 8.82 -33.64 25.32
N HIS A 54 9.84 -33.73 26.17
CA HIS A 54 11.16 -33.11 26.05
C HIS A 54 12.09 -33.89 25.09
N GLY A 55 13.14 -33.23 24.58
CA GLY A 55 14.40 -33.84 24.13
C GLY A 55 14.86 -33.41 22.72
N VAL A 56 15.65 -32.33 22.57
CA VAL A 56 17.14 -32.28 22.56
C VAL A 56 17.79 -32.86 21.29
N GLY A 57 18.59 -32.03 20.58
CA GLY A 57 19.53 -32.47 19.55
C GLY A 57 20.17 -31.34 18.73
N THR A 58 21.23 -30.73 19.27
CA THR A 58 22.12 -29.75 18.61
C THR A 58 23.17 -30.45 17.73
N LEU A 59 23.60 -29.83 16.61
CA LEU A 59 24.98 -29.69 16.07
C LEU A 59 25.03 -29.70 14.53
N GLY A 60 25.72 -28.70 13.95
CA GLY A 60 26.34 -28.84 12.63
C GLY A 60 26.41 -27.59 11.74
N SER A 61 27.40 -26.71 11.98
CA SER A 61 27.96 -25.78 10.98
C SER A 61 29.47 -26.07 10.93
N PRO A 62 30.17 -26.06 9.76
CA PRO A 62 30.80 -24.81 9.28
C PRO A 62 31.11 -24.72 7.76
N HIS A 63 31.13 -23.51 7.17
CA HIS A 63 32.32 -22.90 6.53
C HIS A 63 32.02 -21.64 5.69
N PRO A 64 32.85 -20.58 5.81
CA PRO A 64 32.81 -19.38 4.97
C PRO A 64 33.67 -19.53 3.70
N ARG A 65 33.27 -18.90 2.59
CA ARG A 65 34.14 -18.67 1.42
C ARG A 65 34.73 -17.27 1.42
N GLN A 66 36.01 -17.24 1.10
CA GLN A 66 36.90 -16.09 1.01
C GLN A 66 36.65 -15.25 -0.25
N TYR A 67 36.76 -13.93 -0.08
CA TYR A 67 36.97 -12.96 -1.15
C TYR A 67 38.44 -12.99 -1.61
N ALA A 68 38.67 -12.91 -2.91
CA ALA A 68 39.98 -12.58 -3.48
C ALA A 68 39.81 -11.39 -4.43
N PHE A 69 40.41 -10.27 -4.02
CA PHE A 69 40.66 -9.06 -4.79
C PHE A 69 42.10 -9.17 -5.31
N LEU A 70 42.36 -8.90 -6.60
CA LEU A 70 43.71 -8.61 -7.06
C LEU A 70 43.72 -7.68 -8.29
N GLU A 71 44.42 -6.57 -8.11
CA GLU A 71 44.82 -5.54 -9.07
C GLU A 71 45.76 -6.06 -10.19
N HIS A 72 45.71 -5.40 -11.36
CA HIS A 72 46.86 -5.09 -12.23
C HIS A 72 46.51 -3.82 -13.03
N MET A 73 47.11 -2.67 -12.70
CA MET A 73 48.35 -2.05 -13.22
C MET A 73 48.40 -1.77 -14.74
N ASP A 74 48.39 -0.46 -15.03
CA ASP A 74 49.17 0.34 -15.99
C ASP A 74 49.51 -0.18 -17.38
N THR A 75 49.31 0.67 -18.39
CA THR A 75 50.44 1.35 -19.06
C THR A 75 50.00 2.48 -20.01
N HIS A 76 50.59 3.66 -19.82
CA HIS A 76 50.76 4.70 -20.82
C HIS A 76 51.62 4.18 -22.00
N ASP A 77 51.37 4.67 -23.22
CA ASP A 77 52.39 5.45 -23.95
C ASP A 77 51.88 6.07 -25.25
N GLU A 78 52.45 7.25 -25.50
CA GLU A 78 52.20 8.18 -26.58
C GLU A 78 52.82 7.76 -27.93
N HIS A 79 52.56 8.61 -28.94
CA HIS A 79 53.58 9.30 -29.74
C HIS A 79 53.68 9.01 -31.26
N ILE A 80 53.65 10.12 -32.01
CA ILE A 80 54.42 10.50 -33.22
C ILE A 80 53.68 10.61 -34.57
N SER A 81 53.65 11.87 -35.01
CA SER A 81 53.36 12.44 -36.32
C SER A 81 54.55 12.29 -37.29
N ARG A 82 54.33 12.24 -38.62
CA ARG A 82 55.30 12.83 -39.57
C ARG A 82 54.75 13.26 -40.92
N LEU A 83 55.30 14.40 -41.33
CA LEU A 83 55.11 15.24 -42.51
C LEU A 83 56.04 14.80 -43.67
N GLY A 84 55.61 15.03 -44.93
CA GLY A 84 56.47 15.71 -45.91
C GLY A 84 56.91 15.00 -47.21
N SER A 85 56.80 15.76 -48.32
CA SER A 85 57.55 15.76 -49.60
C SER A 85 57.04 14.95 -50.81
N GLY A 86 56.77 15.66 -51.93
CA GLY A 86 56.68 15.13 -53.32
C GLY A 86 57.93 15.52 -54.14
N PRO A 87 57.89 15.73 -55.48
CA PRO A 87 57.15 15.13 -56.61
C PRO A 87 58.14 14.48 -57.66
N PRO A 88 57.74 14.01 -58.87
CA PRO A 88 57.66 14.90 -60.05
C PRO A 88 56.58 14.57 -61.10
N GLN A 89 56.44 15.47 -62.08
CA GLN A 89 55.45 15.55 -63.16
C GLN A 89 55.65 14.52 -64.29
N THR A 90 54.54 14.06 -64.92
CA THR A 90 54.55 13.55 -66.30
C THR A 90 53.28 13.87 -67.08
N LEU A 91 53.51 14.35 -68.31
CA LEU A 91 52.73 14.46 -69.56
C LEU A 91 51.20 14.17 -69.58
N PRO A 92 50.38 15.03 -70.23
CA PRO A 92 48.93 14.82 -70.33
C PRO A 92 48.61 13.74 -71.37
N LYS A 93 48.14 12.59 -70.90
CA LYS A 93 47.56 11.51 -71.71
C LYS A 93 46.04 11.62 -71.65
N ASP A 94 45.39 11.86 -72.79
CA ASP A 94 43.93 11.92 -72.90
C ASP A 94 43.30 10.58 -72.49
N SER A 95 42.78 10.54 -71.25
CA SER A 95 42.09 9.37 -70.72
C SER A 95 40.67 9.30 -71.26
N ARG A 96 40.47 8.44 -72.26
CA ARG A 96 39.14 7.93 -72.61
C ARG A 96 38.74 6.90 -71.54
N LYS A 97 37.72 7.19 -70.72
CA LYS A 97 37.12 6.22 -69.79
C LYS A 97 35.83 5.69 -70.41
N CYS A 98 35.72 4.37 -70.54
CA CYS A 98 34.56 3.66 -71.11
C CYS A 98 34.16 4.10 -72.54
N GLY A 99 35.12 4.43 -73.41
CA GLY A 99 34.84 4.68 -74.85
C GLY A 99 34.13 6.00 -75.19
N LEU A 100 33.70 6.80 -74.20
CA LEU A 100 33.08 8.12 -74.42
C LEU A 100 34.04 9.29 -74.12
N LYS A 101 33.86 10.41 -74.83
CA LYS A 101 34.59 11.67 -74.55
C LYS A 101 34.26 12.11 -73.11
N ARG A 102 35.29 12.52 -72.36
CA ARG A 102 35.21 12.90 -70.92
C ARG A 102 34.07 13.88 -70.62
N ARG A 103 33.79 14.82 -71.52
CA ARG A 103 32.66 15.77 -71.38
C ARG A 103 31.29 15.08 -71.42
N THR A 104 31.12 14.08 -72.28
CA THR A 104 29.86 13.33 -72.42
C THR A 104 29.64 12.37 -71.25
N PHE A 105 30.72 11.77 -70.74
CA PHE A 105 30.66 10.91 -69.56
C PHE A 105 30.31 11.69 -68.29
N CYS A 106 30.91 12.87 -68.10
CA CYS A 106 30.58 13.74 -66.97
C CYS A 106 29.14 14.28 -67.04
N MET A 107 28.62 14.59 -68.22
CA MET A 107 27.21 14.97 -68.42
C MET A 107 26.25 13.85 -68.02
N LEU A 108 26.51 12.60 -68.43
CA LEU A 108 25.67 11.46 -68.08
C LEU A 108 25.66 11.16 -66.58
N ILE A 109 26.84 11.19 -65.93
CA ILE A 109 26.92 11.05 -64.46
C ILE A 109 26.16 12.18 -63.76
N GLY A 110 26.28 13.41 -64.25
CA GLY A 110 25.52 14.55 -63.73
C GLY A 110 24.00 14.35 -63.81
N CYS A 111 23.49 13.86 -64.95
CA CYS A 111 22.07 13.56 -65.11
C CYS A 111 21.60 12.43 -64.19
N VAL A 112 22.39 11.37 -64.00
CA VAL A 112 22.03 10.26 -63.10
C VAL A 112 22.01 10.72 -61.64
N ILE A 113 23.00 11.51 -61.21
CA ILE A 113 23.03 12.07 -59.85
C ILE A 113 21.84 13.02 -59.64
N PHE A 114 21.52 13.87 -60.62
CA PHE A 114 20.36 14.77 -60.54
C PHE A 114 19.05 13.99 -60.39
N TRP A 115 18.86 12.92 -61.17
CA TRP A 115 17.68 12.05 -61.05
C TRP A 115 17.60 11.32 -59.71
N LEU A 116 18.72 10.86 -59.17
CA LEU A 116 18.77 10.22 -57.84
C LEU A 116 18.43 11.21 -56.73
N VAL A 117 18.92 12.45 -56.81
CA VAL A 117 18.58 13.51 -55.83
C VAL A 117 17.10 13.89 -55.96
N ALA A 118 16.57 14.02 -57.17
CA ALA A 118 15.15 14.32 -57.40
C ALA A 118 14.23 13.20 -56.89
N LEU A 119 14.58 11.93 -57.12
CA LEU A 119 13.85 10.78 -56.59
C LEU A 119 13.95 10.68 -55.06
N GLY A 120 15.13 10.94 -54.50
CA GLY A 120 15.34 10.96 -53.05
C GLY A 120 14.53 12.06 -52.36
N ALA A 121 14.49 13.26 -52.93
CA ALA A 121 13.67 14.36 -52.42
C ALA A 121 12.17 14.09 -52.60
N GLY A 122 11.75 13.51 -53.73
CA GLY A 122 10.36 13.16 -54.00
C GLY A 122 9.83 12.06 -53.07
N LEU A 123 10.62 11.01 -52.82
CA LEU A 123 10.29 9.95 -51.87
C LEU A 123 10.35 10.44 -50.41
N GLY A 124 11.34 11.28 -50.07
CA GLY A 124 11.49 11.85 -48.73
C GLY A 124 10.34 12.78 -48.33
N ALA A 125 9.84 13.60 -49.26
CA ALA A 125 8.67 14.45 -49.03
C ALA A 125 7.34 13.67 -49.12
N GLY A 126 7.25 12.69 -50.03
CA GLY A 126 6.03 11.91 -50.27
C GLY A 126 5.68 10.91 -49.15
N LEU A 127 6.67 10.28 -48.51
CA LEU A 127 6.45 9.38 -47.37
C LEU A 127 6.27 10.11 -46.03
N GLY A 128 6.78 11.36 -45.90
CA GLY A 128 6.70 12.14 -44.66
C GLY A 128 5.31 12.70 -44.33
N ILE A 129 4.46 12.92 -45.34
CA ILE A 129 3.12 13.52 -45.14
C ILE A 129 2.00 12.46 -45.13
N GLY A 130 2.25 11.25 -45.65
CA GLY A 130 1.23 10.20 -45.83
C GLY A 130 0.95 9.28 -44.62
N LEU A 131 1.78 9.32 -43.57
CA LEU A 131 1.64 8.45 -42.38
C LEU A 131 1.28 9.21 -41.09
N SER A 132 0.73 10.43 -41.20
CA SER A 132 0.07 11.10 -40.06
C SER A 132 -1.44 10.82 -40.05
N LYS A 133 -1.86 9.57 -40.26
CA LYS A 133 -3.06 9.12 -39.55
C LYS A 133 -2.59 8.77 -38.16
N LYS A 134 -2.67 9.75 -37.26
CA LYS A 134 -2.67 9.50 -35.82
C LYS A 134 -3.83 8.56 -35.56
N HIS A 135 -3.59 7.26 -35.66
CA HIS A 135 -4.20 6.36 -34.72
C HIS A 135 -3.77 6.93 -33.38
N HIS A 136 -4.68 7.63 -32.71
CA HIS A 136 -4.68 7.60 -31.26
C HIS A 136 -4.85 6.13 -30.91
N GLU A 137 -3.74 5.39 -30.98
CA GLU A 137 -3.52 4.28 -30.09
C GLU A 137 -3.59 4.95 -28.72
N ILE A 138 -4.79 4.98 -28.17
CA ILE A 138 -4.97 5.18 -26.75
C ILE A 138 -4.25 3.97 -26.18
N LYS A 139 -2.94 4.10 -25.94
CA LYS A 139 -2.27 3.37 -24.89
C LYS A 139 -3.01 3.77 -23.64
N MET A 140 -4.11 3.07 -23.37
CA MET A 140 -4.60 2.97 -22.02
C MET A 140 -3.43 2.34 -21.28
N ASP A 141 -2.70 3.15 -20.52
CA ASP A 141 -1.83 2.63 -19.49
C ASP A 141 -2.74 1.70 -18.68
N PRO A 142 -2.52 0.37 -18.67
CA PRO A 142 -3.42 -0.57 -18.00
C PRO A 142 -3.49 -0.30 -16.48
N PHE A 143 -2.68 0.64 -15.98
CA PHE A 143 -2.71 1.13 -14.62
C PHE A 143 -3.18 2.57 -14.60
N CYS A 144 -4.48 2.78 -14.38
CA CYS A 144 -4.95 4.07 -13.90
C CYS A 144 -4.26 4.29 -12.54
N ARG A 145 -3.42 5.34 -12.45
CA ARG A 145 -2.65 5.74 -11.25
C ARG A 145 -3.54 6.34 -10.15
N ASP A 146 -4.78 5.88 -10.13
CA ASP A 146 -5.85 6.39 -9.32
C ASP A 146 -5.98 5.54 -8.06
N ILE A 147 -6.02 6.20 -6.91
CA ILE A 147 -6.58 5.60 -5.71
C ILE A 147 -8.07 5.93 -5.73
N ARG A 148 -8.90 4.91 -5.52
CA ARG A 148 -10.36 5.05 -5.50
C ARG A 148 -10.90 4.59 -4.15
N TYR A 149 -12.14 4.96 -3.86
CA TYR A 149 -12.83 4.49 -2.66
C TYR A 149 -14.15 3.80 -2.99
N MET A 150 -14.53 2.84 -2.15
CA MET A 150 -15.83 2.17 -2.17
C MET A 150 -16.44 2.27 -0.78
N LYS A 151 -17.77 2.40 -0.69
CA LYS A 151 -18.50 2.57 0.57
C LYS A 151 -19.39 1.37 0.84
N TYR A 152 -19.37 0.87 2.07
CA TYR A 152 -20.35 -0.10 2.56
C TYR A 152 -21.52 0.64 3.20
N THR A 153 -22.73 0.34 2.76
CA THR A 153 -23.96 1.05 3.17
C THR A 153 -24.68 0.32 4.32
N LYS A 154 -25.59 1.01 5.01
CA LYS A 154 -26.50 0.39 6.00
C LYS A 154 -27.35 -0.75 5.41
N GLY A 155 -27.58 -0.73 4.10
CA GLY A 155 -28.24 -1.82 3.38
C GLY A 155 -27.32 -3.02 3.09
N GLN A 156 -26.14 -3.08 3.70
CA GLN A 156 -25.14 -4.13 3.52
C GLN A 156 -24.68 -4.30 2.07
N LYS A 157 -24.58 -3.17 1.35
CA LYS A 157 -24.16 -3.12 -0.05
C LYS A 157 -22.94 -2.26 -0.24
N TRP A 158 -22.00 -2.76 -1.03
CA TRP A 158 -20.85 -2.04 -1.54
C TRP A 158 -21.25 -1.17 -2.73
N ILE A 159 -20.92 0.13 -2.68
CA ILE A 159 -21.21 1.11 -3.73
C ILE A 159 -19.98 1.96 -4.05
N GLY A 160 -19.83 2.38 -5.30
CA GLY A 160 -18.69 3.18 -5.78
C GLY A 160 -17.52 2.33 -6.25
N GLY A 161 -16.31 2.90 -6.21
CA GLY A 161 -15.09 2.29 -6.74
C GLY A 161 -14.83 2.58 -8.23
N GLY A 162 -15.71 3.34 -8.88
CA GLY A 162 -15.53 3.77 -10.27
C GLY A 162 -14.66 5.03 -10.36
N ALA A 163 -14.52 5.55 -11.58
CA ALA A 163 -13.68 6.72 -11.85
C ALA A 163 -14.15 8.00 -11.11
N THR A 164 -15.44 8.09 -10.74
CA THR A 164 -15.99 9.23 -9.98
C THR A 164 -15.57 9.22 -8.51
N GLU A 165 -15.18 8.07 -7.96
CA GLU A 165 -14.75 7.93 -6.57
C GLU A 165 -13.22 8.04 -6.41
N THR A 166 -12.59 8.93 -7.19
CA THR A 166 -11.14 9.13 -7.16
C THR A 166 -10.70 9.92 -5.92
N VAL A 167 -9.74 9.36 -5.19
CA VAL A 167 -9.08 9.92 -3.99
C VAL A 167 -7.81 10.69 -4.38
N ALA A 168 -7.02 10.11 -5.28
CA ALA A 168 -5.78 10.68 -5.81
C ALA A 168 -5.51 10.09 -7.21
N ASN A 169 -4.82 10.82 -8.09
CA ASN A 169 -4.54 10.41 -9.48
C ASN A 169 -3.04 10.41 -9.84
N ASN A 170 -2.19 10.59 -8.84
CA ASN A 170 -0.73 10.71 -8.96
C ASN A 170 0.00 9.66 -8.11
N ALA A 171 -0.65 8.52 -7.82
CA ALA A 171 -0.06 7.42 -7.08
C ALA A 171 0.96 6.65 -7.94
N LYS A 172 2.01 6.14 -7.30
CA LYS A 172 2.93 5.17 -7.91
C LYS A 172 2.16 3.85 -8.13
N ASN A 173 2.39 3.17 -9.25
CA ASN A 173 1.82 1.84 -9.48
C ASN A 173 2.28 0.87 -8.40
N GLY A 174 1.36 0.09 -7.84
CA GLY A 174 1.64 -0.81 -6.73
C GLY A 174 2.01 -0.08 -5.42
N THR A 175 1.65 1.20 -5.28
CA THR A 175 1.87 1.94 -4.03
C THR A 175 1.22 1.19 -2.86
N ALA A 176 1.91 1.19 -1.71
CA ALA A 176 1.22 0.92 -0.46
C ALA A 176 0.21 2.02 -0.17
N ILE A 177 -0.90 1.64 0.45
CA ILE A 177 -1.98 2.52 0.86
C ILE A 177 -2.20 2.28 2.34
N SER A 178 -2.27 3.36 3.11
CA SER A 178 -2.71 3.29 4.51
C SER A 178 -3.79 4.32 4.75
N ALA A 179 -4.84 3.95 5.48
CA ALA A 179 -5.97 4.80 5.74
C ALA A 179 -6.21 4.92 7.24
N VAL A 180 -6.48 6.14 7.68
CA VAL A 180 -6.83 6.44 9.07
C VAL A 180 -8.14 7.21 9.08
N SER A 181 -9.13 6.72 9.82
CA SER A 181 -10.38 7.44 10.08
C SER A 181 -10.57 7.67 11.57
N TYR A 182 -11.09 8.84 11.91
CA TYR A 182 -11.50 9.14 13.29
C TYR A 182 -12.56 10.24 13.34
N ALA A 183 -13.36 10.24 14.40
CA ALA A 183 -14.21 11.37 14.76
C ALA A 183 -13.55 12.25 15.84
N ALA A 184 -13.60 13.57 15.69
CA ALA A 184 -13.19 14.52 16.72
C ALA A 184 -14.00 15.81 16.60
N ASN A 185 -14.47 16.36 17.73
CA ASN A 185 -15.25 17.61 17.78
C ASN A 185 -16.44 17.62 16.78
N SER A 186 -17.18 16.51 16.69
CA SER A 186 -18.30 16.31 15.75
C SER A 186 -17.94 16.27 14.26
N THR A 187 -16.66 16.31 13.90
CA THR A 187 -16.16 16.15 12.53
C THR A 187 -15.58 14.75 12.36
N GLN A 188 -15.94 14.07 11.26
CA GLN A 188 -15.28 12.82 10.87
C GLN A 188 -14.16 13.15 9.89
N PHE A 189 -12.99 12.57 10.11
CA PHE A 189 -11.80 12.74 9.30
C PHE A 189 -11.45 11.41 8.65
N PHE A 190 -11.05 11.48 7.37
CA PHE A 190 -10.51 10.37 6.60
C PHE A 190 -9.19 10.83 6.02
N HIS A 191 -8.10 10.16 6.37
CA HIS A 191 -6.77 10.38 5.84
C HIS A 191 -6.37 9.17 5.01
N VAL A 192 -5.86 9.41 3.80
CA VAL A 192 -5.27 8.38 2.95
C VAL A 192 -3.82 8.76 2.69
N PHE A 193 -2.94 7.82 3.01
CA PHE A 193 -1.50 7.92 2.84
C PHE A 193 -1.05 6.96 1.74
N TYR A 194 -0.20 7.45 0.84
CA TYR A 194 0.30 6.67 -0.29
C TYR A 194 1.65 7.21 -0.77
N VAL A 195 2.26 6.51 -1.73
CA VAL A 195 3.49 6.93 -2.41
C VAL A 195 3.13 7.52 -3.75
N GLY A 196 3.53 8.78 -3.97
CA GLY A 196 3.36 9.46 -5.26
C GLY A 196 4.31 8.94 -6.32
N VAL A 197 4.02 9.26 -7.59
CA VAL A 197 4.91 8.97 -8.75
C VAL A 197 6.31 9.57 -8.61
N ASP A 198 6.50 10.54 -7.72
CA ASP A 198 7.76 11.16 -7.35
C ASP A 198 8.53 10.38 -6.26
N ASN A 199 8.04 9.21 -5.85
CA ASN A 199 8.54 8.43 -4.71
C ASN A 199 8.50 9.19 -3.37
N MET A 200 7.55 10.11 -3.23
CA MET A 200 7.34 10.85 -1.98
C MET A 200 6.08 10.35 -1.28
N ILE A 201 6.09 10.31 0.05
CA ILE A 201 4.88 10.07 0.81
C ILE A 201 3.91 11.24 0.61
N LYS A 202 2.66 10.90 0.29
CA LYS A 202 1.54 11.81 0.12
C LYS A 202 0.49 11.51 1.19
N GLN A 203 -0.21 12.56 1.59
CA GLN A 203 -1.40 12.50 2.42
C GLN A 203 -2.50 13.28 1.72
N VAL A 204 -3.70 12.70 1.64
CA VAL A 204 -4.93 13.42 1.33
C VAL A 204 -5.94 13.24 2.45
N THR A 205 -6.74 14.26 2.67
CA THR A 205 -7.71 14.35 3.76
C THR A 205 -9.08 14.73 3.21
N GLN A 206 -10.10 14.04 3.71
CA GLN A 206 -11.50 14.39 3.55
C GLN A 206 -12.16 14.48 4.94
N THR A 207 -13.13 15.37 5.09
CA THR A 207 -14.03 15.44 6.23
C THR A 207 -15.47 15.16 5.83
N ASN A 208 -16.34 14.78 6.78
CA ASN A 208 -17.79 14.63 6.53
C ASN A 208 -18.45 15.89 5.93
N GLU A 209 -17.97 17.08 6.24
CA GLU A 209 -18.44 18.33 5.63
C GLU A 209 -18.11 18.37 4.13
N SER A 210 -16.88 17.97 3.77
CA SER A 210 -16.40 17.89 2.38
C SER A 210 -16.85 16.62 1.63
N THR A 211 -17.39 15.60 2.32
CA THR A 211 -17.83 14.34 1.70
C THR A 211 -18.98 14.55 0.72
N SER A 212 -19.86 15.52 0.97
CA SER A 212 -20.95 15.87 0.04
C SER A 212 -20.43 16.37 -1.31
N ALA A 213 -19.29 17.07 -1.31
CA ALA A 213 -18.58 17.54 -2.50
C ALA A 213 -17.50 16.54 -2.99
N GLN A 214 -17.35 15.39 -2.33
CA GLN A 214 -16.31 14.37 -2.57
C GLN A 214 -14.90 14.95 -2.71
N THR A 215 -14.62 16.04 -2.01
CA THR A 215 -13.36 16.77 -2.19
C THR A 215 -12.30 16.18 -1.28
N TRP A 216 -11.18 15.76 -1.88
CA TRP A 216 -9.97 15.34 -1.18
C TRP A 216 -8.94 16.47 -1.25
N THR A 217 -8.37 16.83 -0.09
CA THR A 217 -7.42 17.94 0.02
C THR A 217 -6.06 17.45 0.47
N GLU A 218 -4.98 18.09 0.01
CA GLU A 218 -3.64 17.69 0.40
C GLU A 218 -3.40 17.93 1.91
N GLY A 219 -2.95 16.88 2.60
CA GLY A 219 -2.66 16.92 4.02
C GLY A 219 -1.25 17.45 4.36
N PRO A 220 -0.98 17.76 5.63
CA PRO A 220 0.28 18.36 6.07
C PRO A 220 1.52 17.48 5.87
N LEU A 221 1.38 16.15 5.82
CA LEU A 221 2.53 15.25 5.62
C LEU A 221 3.18 15.44 4.25
N SER A 222 2.40 15.71 3.20
CA SER A 222 2.92 15.87 1.84
C SER A 222 3.96 16.99 1.73
N LYS A 223 3.85 18.03 2.59
CA LYS A 223 4.77 19.17 2.65
C LYS A 223 6.14 18.81 3.26
N GLN A 224 6.23 17.68 3.97
CA GLN A 224 7.47 17.23 4.59
C GLN A 224 8.44 16.62 3.58
N ASN A 225 7.99 16.33 2.35
CA ASN A 225 8.83 15.75 1.30
C ASN A 225 9.59 14.51 1.79
N LEU A 226 8.87 13.55 2.38
CA LEU A 226 9.46 12.30 2.85
C LEU A 226 9.64 11.34 1.67
N GLN A 227 10.89 11.03 1.34
CA GLN A 227 11.24 10.14 0.23
C GLN A 227 11.27 8.68 0.70
N VAL A 228 10.60 7.80 -0.04
CA VAL A 228 10.65 6.35 0.22
C VAL A 228 11.85 5.68 -0.45
N TYR A 229 12.12 4.42 -0.11
CA TYR A 229 13.10 3.60 -0.81
C TYR A 229 12.76 3.44 -2.30
N SER A 230 13.46 4.18 -3.16
CA SER A 230 13.16 4.29 -4.60
C SER A 230 13.43 3.01 -5.39
N ASP A 231 14.39 2.20 -4.93
CA ASP A 231 14.89 1.06 -5.70
C ASP A 231 14.00 -0.18 -5.54
N SER A 232 12.96 -0.10 -4.72
CA SER A 232 11.97 -1.16 -4.55
C SER A 232 10.66 -0.82 -5.30
N PRO A 233 10.07 -1.79 -6.02
CA PRO A 233 8.75 -1.62 -6.64
C PRO A 233 7.62 -1.53 -5.60
N SER A 234 7.84 -2.09 -4.39
CA SER A 234 6.91 -2.05 -3.26
C SER A 234 7.62 -1.49 -2.01
N THR A 235 6.89 -0.82 -1.14
CA THR A 235 7.42 -0.26 0.10
C THR A 235 6.39 -0.41 1.20
N GLY A 236 6.84 -0.75 2.40
CA GLY A 236 6.00 -0.72 3.59
C GLY A 236 5.60 0.72 3.92
N LEU A 237 4.32 0.90 4.23
CA LEU A 237 3.73 2.16 4.67
C LEU A 237 2.55 1.84 5.59
N GLN A 238 2.55 2.40 6.80
CA GLN A 238 1.41 2.31 7.69
C GLN A 238 1.25 3.59 8.49
N ALA A 239 0.05 4.13 8.55
CA ALA A 239 -0.36 5.18 9.47
C ALA A 239 -1.41 4.67 10.46
N CYS A 240 -1.37 5.16 11.69
CA CYS A 240 -2.23 4.68 12.78
C CYS A 240 -2.66 5.81 13.66
N TRP A 241 -3.95 5.83 14.00
CA TRP A 241 -4.49 6.76 14.98
C TRP A 241 -4.01 6.39 16.38
N LYS A 242 -3.26 7.29 17.00
CA LYS A 242 -2.98 7.26 18.42
C LYS A 242 -4.13 7.93 19.15
N GLY A 243 -4.83 7.14 19.97
CA GLY A 243 -5.93 7.62 20.78
C GLY A 243 -7.00 6.54 20.88
N ASN A 244 -8.23 6.99 20.95
CA ASN A 244 -9.41 6.16 21.03
C ASN A 244 -9.78 5.45 19.72
N TYR A 245 -10.54 4.35 19.82
CA TYR A 245 -10.93 3.53 18.68
C TYR A 245 -11.72 4.33 17.63
N TYR A 246 -11.12 4.57 16.46
CA TYR A 246 -11.66 5.43 15.38
C TYR A 246 -12.22 6.79 15.87
N GLY A 247 -11.58 7.41 16.86
CA GLY A 247 -12.07 8.69 17.38
C GLY A 247 -13.29 8.60 18.30
N ASP A 248 -13.83 7.41 18.59
CA ASP A 248 -14.96 7.24 19.50
C ASP A 248 -14.49 7.41 20.95
N THR A 249 -14.91 8.50 21.60
CA THR A 249 -14.51 8.83 22.97
C THR A 249 -15.12 7.90 24.02
N ASP A 250 -16.15 7.13 23.65
CA ASP A 250 -16.85 6.22 24.55
C ASP A 250 -16.21 4.81 24.52
N TYR A 251 -15.08 4.69 25.22
CA TYR A 251 -14.33 3.43 25.34
C TYR A 251 -15.20 2.26 25.83
N LYS A 252 -16.24 2.51 26.62
CA LYS A 252 -17.15 1.50 27.19
C LYS A 252 -18.03 0.80 26.15
N LYS A 253 -18.23 1.43 24.98
CA LYS A 253 -19.01 0.83 23.89
C LYS A 253 -18.26 -0.27 23.13
N PHE A 254 -16.94 -0.34 23.32
CA PHE A 254 -16.10 -1.34 22.71
C PHE A 254 -15.90 -2.50 23.67
N PRO A 255 -16.33 -3.71 23.31
CA PRO A 255 -15.99 -4.88 24.08
C PRO A 255 -14.47 -5.07 24.05
N THR A 256 -13.92 -5.51 25.18
CA THR A 256 -12.58 -6.10 25.24
C THR A 256 -12.56 -7.39 24.42
N VAL A 257 -11.37 -7.98 24.22
CA VAL A 257 -11.23 -9.26 23.52
C VAL A 257 -12.10 -10.37 24.16
N SER A 258 -12.30 -10.32 25.49
CA SER A 258 -13.17 -11.26 26.22
C SER A 258 -14.68 -10.97 26.07
N GLY A 259 -15.06 -9.88 25.39
CA GLY A 259 -16.45 -9.43 25.30
C GLY A 259 -16.89 -8.53 26.46
N ASP A 260 -16.05 -8.32 27.48
CA ASP A 260 -16.37 -7.49 28.65
C ASP A 260 -16.35 -5.99 28.31
N VAL A 261 -17.07 -5.20 29.10
CA VAL A 261 -17.05 -3.73 29.00
C VAL A 261 -15.66 -3.22 29.32
N ASN A 262 -15.15 -2.31 28.48
CA ASN A 262 -13.89 -1.65 28.74
C ASN A 262 -14.05 -0.56 29.83
N ASP A 263 -13.36 -0.72 30.96
CA ASP A 263 -13.38 0.22 32.10
C ASP A 263 -12.13 1.12 32.20
N ILE A 264 -11.16 0.96 31.29
CA ILE A 264 -9.91 1.73 31.32
C ILE A 264 -9.97 2.85 30.27
N PRO A 265 -9.81 4.13 30.67
CA PRO A 265 -9.84 5.25 29.74
C PRO A 265 -8.64 5.25 28.78
N PHE A 266 -8.84 5.82 27.60
CA PHE A 266 -7.77 6.03 26.61
C PHE A 266 -6.83 7.18 27.00
N ASP A 267 -5.60 7.14 26.48
CA ASP A 267 -4.67 8.29 26.47
C ASP A 267 -5.35 9.50 25.77
N ASN A 268 -5.33 10.66 26.42
CA ASN A 268 -5.93 11.89 25.92
C ASN A 268 -5.08 12.57 24.83
N ARG A 269 -3.85 12.12 24.60
CA ARG A 269 -2.96 12.62 23.55
C ARG A 269 -3.32 11.99 22.22
N LEU A 270 -4.19 12.68 21.50
CA LEU A 270 -4.63 12.32 20.17
C LEU A 270 -3.56 12.65 19.12
N GLY A 271 -3.39 11.77 18.15
CA GLY A 271 -2.44 11.97 17.07
C GLY A 271 -2.38 10.81 16.11
N MET A 272 -1.37 10.80 15.25
CA MET A 272 -1.10 9.70 14.35
C MET A 272 0.38 9.37 14.39
N ASN A 273 0.70 8.09 14.28
CA ASN A 273 2.04 7.64 13.90
C ASN A 273 2.01 7.21 12.44
N ILE A 274 3.11 7.39 11.73
CA ILE A 274 3.32 6.81 10.42
C ILE A 274 4.71 6.19 10.33
N TRP A 275 4.78 5.02 9.73
CA TRP A 275 6.01 4.33 9.37
C TRP A 275 6.10 4.21 7.87
N TYR A 276 7.26 4.50 7.31
CA TYR A 276 7.56 4.26 5.91
C TYR A 276 9.01 3.78 5.75
N ALA A 277 9.26 2.97 4.73
CA ALA A 277 10.61 2.52 4.46
C ALA A 277 11.45 3.60 3.77
N SER A 278 12.59 3.94 4.38
CA SER A 278 13.55 4.86 3.78
C SER A 278 14.64 4.16 2.97
N ASP A 279 14.90 2.88 3.26
CA ASP A 279 15.84 2.04 2.52
C ASP A 279 15.42 0.55 2.56
N ASN A 280 16.31 -0.36 2.20
CA ASN A 280 16.03 -1.80 2.12
C ASN A 280 15.88 -2.50 3.49
N SER A 281 16.19 -1.83 4.61
CA SER A 281 16.21 -2.44 5.94
C SER A 281 15.73 -1.52 7.08
N THR A 282 15.44 -0.26 6.76
CA THR A 282 15.07 0.77 7.73
C THR A 282 13.68 1.35 7.46
N PHE A 283 12.82 1.30 8.47
CA PHE A 283 11.64 2.16 8.56
C PHE A 283 11.98 3.45 9.32
N GLN A 284 11.40 4.57 8.91
CA GLN A 284 11.35 5.78 9.73
C GLN A 284 9.96 5.97 10.30
N GLN A 285 9.89 6.38 11.56
CA GLN A 285 8.65 6.73 12.23
C GLN A 285 8.54 8.25 12.38
N TYR A 286 7.37 8.77 12.03
CA TYR A 286 6.96 10.15 12.29
C TYR A 286 5.67 10.14 13.09
N ALA A 287 5.47 11.18 13.90
CA ALA A 287 4.22 11.40 14.61
C ALA A 287 3.64 12.77 14.31
N TRP A 288 2.32 12.84 14.27
CA TRP A 288 1.55 14.06 14.23
C TRP A 288 0.68 14.12 15.48
N ILE A 289 0.66 15.27 16.13
CA ILE A 289 -0.21 15.53 17.28
C ILE A 289 -1.42 16.29 16.76
N ALA A 290 -2.61 15.95 17.25
CA ALA A 290 -3.83 16.63 16.85
C ALA A 290 -3.72 18.16 17.03
N GLY A 291 -3.98 18.90 15.95
CA GLY A 291 -3.85 20.37 15.91
C GLY A 291 -2.44 20.90 15.59
N SER A 292 -1.42 20.04 15.52
CA SER A 292 -0.09 20.43 15.05
C SER A 292 -0.10 20.73 13.54
N PRO A 293 0.63 21.75 13.06
CA PRO A 293 0.80 21.95 11.62
C PRO A 293 1.76 20.94 10.98
N ASP A 294 2.63 20.32 11.78
CA ASP A 294 3.74 19.50 11.30
C ASP A 294 3.71 18.07 11.85
N TRP A 295 4.26 17.17 11.04
CA TRP A 295 4.74 15.87 11.48
C TRP A 295 6.17 16.00 12.03
N LYS A 296 6.48 15.24 13.08
CA LYS A 296 7.80 15.23 13.72
C LYS A 296 8.41 13.84 13.62
N PHE A 297 9.69 13.80 13.23
CA PHE A 297 10.48 12.58 13.24
C PHE A 297 10.58 12.04 14.67
N ILE A 298 10.41 10.72 14.82
CA ILE A 298 10.51 10.02 16.11
C ILE A 298 11.79 9.19 16.16
N GLN A 299 11.90 8.19 15.28
CA GLN A 299 13.06 7.28 15.29
C GLN A 299 13.22 6.50 13.98
N LYS A 300 14.34 5.79 13.87
CA LYS A 300 14.60 4.77 12.85
C LYS A 300 14.42 3.37 13.45
N TRP A 301 13.91 2.46 12.65
CA TRP A 301 13.69 1.06 12.96
C TRP A 301 14.50 0.24 11.96
N GLN A 302 15.61 -0.35 12.39
CA GLN A 302 16.56 -1.03 11.51
C GLN A 302 16.44 -2.55 11.64
N GLY A 303 16.80 -3.28 10.56
CA GLY A 303 16.83 -4.74 10.57
C GLY A 303 15.52 -5.41 10.14
N PHE A 304 14.62 -4.66 9.47
CA PHE A 304 13.30 -5.16 9.08
C PHE A 304 13.16 -5.35 7.57
N ASN A 305 12.18 -6.15 7.17
CA ASN A 305 11.78 -6.25 5.79
C ASN A 305 10.95 -5.03 5.39
N THR A 306 11.56 -4.12 4.65
CA THR A 306 10.92 -2.86 4.28
C THR A 306 9.90 -2.95 3.15
N GLN A 307 9.66 -4.15 2.62
CA GLN A 307 8.54 -4.41 1.71
C GLN A 307 7.29 -4.90 2.46
N ALA A 308 7.43 -5.29 3.73
CA ALA A 308 6.30 -5.67 4.57
C ALA A 308 5.54 -4.44 5.07
N GLY A 309 4.28 -4.65 5.48
CA GLY A 309 3.55 -3.67 6.26
C GLY A 309 4.13 -3.49 7.65
N VAL A 310 3.66 -2.46 8.34
CA VAL A 310 3.87 -2.29 9.79
C VAL A 310 2.53 -2.46 10.45
N GLY A 311 2.44 -3.33 11.44
CA GLY A 311 1.27 -3.43 12.30
C GLY A 311 1.41 -2.40 13.42
N CYS A 312 0.29 -1.88 13.89
CA CYS A 312 0.28 -0.91 14.98
C CYS A 312 -0.97 -1.11 15.83
N TYR A 313 -0.79 -0.94 17.13
CA TYR A 313 -1.89 -1.01 18.07
C TYR A 313 -1.70 0.07 19.11
N SER A 314 -2.62 1.03 19.10
CA SER A 314 -2.59 2.22 19.98
C SER A 314 -3.95 2.57 20.56
N TRP A 315 -4.95 1.72 20.32
CA TRP A 315 -6.33 1.87 20.79
C TRP A 315 -6.69 0.83 21.85
N GLY A 316 -5.70 0.18 22.44
CA GLY A 316 -5.87 -0.66 23.62
C GLY A 316 -6.10 0.17 24.87
N THR A 317 -6.53 -0.52 25.92
CA THR A 317 -6.63 0.08 27.25
C THR A 317 -5.26 0.52 27.76
N GLY A 318 -5.25 1.61 28.53
CA GLY A 318 -4.04 2.11 29.17
C GLY A 318 -3.17 2.95 28.24
N THR A 319 -1.86 2.82 28.44
CA THR A 319 -0.85 3.76 27.94
C THR A 319 0.18 3.10 27.02
N THR A 320 0.04 1.80 26.78
CA THR A 320 0.97 1.00 25.97
C THR A 320 0.63 1.10 24.49
N GLN A 321 1.63 1.41 23.69
CA GLN A 321 1.57 1.40 22.23
C GLN A 321 2.40 0.25 21.69
N TYR A 322 1.98 -0.32 20.56
CA TYR A 322 2.70 -1.38 19.88
C TYR A 322 3.00 -1.06 18.43
N ALA A 323 4.14 -1.54 17.98
CA ALA A 323 4.50 -1.68 16.58
C ALA A 323 4.87 -3.14 16.31
N MET A 324 4.34 -3.69 15.23
CA MET A 324 4.62 -5.04 14.76
C MET A 324 5.33 -4.94 13.42
N MET A 325 6.46 -5.60 13.27
CA MET A 325 7.30 -5.47 12.08
C MET A 325 7.85 -6.83 11.65
N VAL A 326 7.91 -7.07 10.34
CA VAL A 326 8.53 -8.27 9.80
C VAL A 326 10.04 -8.12 9.80
N SER A 327 10.75 -9.01 10.50
CA SER A 327 12.21 -9.03 10.56
C SER A 327 12.83 -9.49 9.24
N LYS A 328 14.15 -9.38 9.09
CA LYS A 328 14.87 -10.02 7.98
C LYS A 328 14.87 -11.56 8.04
N GLY A 329 14.53 -12.13 9.20
CA GLY A 329 14.33 -13.56 9.38
C GLY A 329 12.94 -14.05 8.98
N GLU A 330 12.08 -13.17 8.45
CA GLU A 330 10.70 -13.51 8.04
C GLU A 330 9.78 -13.87 9.22
N ASP A 331 10.06 -13.27 10.39
CA ASP A 331 9.21 -13.36 11.58
C ASP A 331 8.53 -12.01 11.85
N VAL A 332 7.29 -12.01 12.33
CA VAL A 332 6.67 -10.79 12.88
C VAL A 332 7.14 -10.61 14.32
N GLU A 333 7.89 -9.55 14.57
CA GLU A 333 8.31 -9.14 15.90
C GLU A 333 7.36 -8.10 16.49
N PHE A 334 7.18 -8.14 17.81
CA PHE A 334 6.33 -7.21 18.56
C PHE A 334 7.20 -6.27 19.38
N TYR A 335 6.92 -4.98 19.28
CA TYR A 335 7.56 -3.94 20.06
C TYR A 335 6.50 -3.17 20.81
N TRP A 336 6.75 -2.90 22.09
CA TRP A 336 5.83 -2.16 22.95
C TRP A 336 6.52 -0.93 23.53
N LYS A 337 5.73 0.07 23.87
CA LYS A 337 6.19 1.30 24.51
C LYS A 337 5.13 1.77 25.49
N ASP A 338 5.45 1.80 26.77
CA ASP A 338 4.60 2.47 27.75
C ASP A 338 4.78 3.99 27.63
N THR A 339 3.66 4.70 27.59
CA THR A 339 3.61 6.15 27.53
C THR A 339 2.88 6.78 28.71
N ASP A 340 2.71 6.08 29.83
CA ASP A 340 2.04 6.62 31.01
C ASP A 340 2.68 7.95 31.45
N THR A 341 1.86 8.96 31.66
CA THR A 341 2.35 10.27 32.13
C THR A 341 1.98 10.54 33.57
N ASN A 342 1.21 9.65 34.18
CA ASN A 342 0.79 9.78 35.55
C ASN A 342 1.90 9.30 36.48
N THR A 343 2.55 10.25 37.14
CA THR A 343 3.68 10.00 38.06
C THR A 343 3.36 9.08 39.24
N SER A 344 2.09 8.80 39.53
CA SER A 344 1.70 7.83 40.57
C SER A 344 1.50 6.41 40.08
N THR A 345 1.39 6.18 38.76
CA THR A 345 1.15 4.87 38.14
C THR A 345 2.28 4.43 37.20
N ILE A 346 3.19 5.34 36.83
CA ILE A 346 4.40 4.98 36.08
C ILE A 346 5.17 3.91 36.86
N VAL A 347 5.30 2.74 36.25
CA VAL A 347 6.27 1.72 36.64
C VAL A 347 7.52 2.00 35.81
N GLN A 348 8.63 2.31 36.46
CA GLN A 348 9.91 2.47 35.77
C GLN A 348 10.95 1.61 36.49
N ASP A 349 11.23 0.46 35.92
CA ASP A 349 12.34 -0.40 36.34
C ASP A 349 13.09 -0.96 35.11
N GLU A 350 14.11 -1.76 35.35
CA GLU A 350 14.95 -2.33 34.28
C GLU A 350 14.16 -3.25 33.32
N ASN A 351 13.08 -3.88 33.80
CA ASN A 351 12.24 -4.78 33.01
C ASN A 351 11.05 -4.05 32.35
N HIS A 352 10.68 -2.88 32.86
CA HIS A 352 9.60 -2.05 32.35
C HIS A 352 10.08 -0.60 32.11
N PRO A 353 10.86 -0.35 31.04
CA PRO A 353 11.39 0.97 30.77
C PRO A 353 10.32 1.91 30.22
N TYR A 354 10.36 3.15 30.70
CA TYR A 354 9.40 4.17 30.34
C TYR A 354 9.71 4.84 28.98
N ASN A 355 8.68 5.02 28.14
CA ASN A 355 8.70 5.82 26.91
C ASN A 355 9.74 5.41 25.85
N VAL A 356 10.18 4.16 25.89
CA VAL A 356 11.11 3.54 24.93
C VAL A 356 10.43 2.32 24.32
N PHE A 357 10.67 2.09 23.02
CA PHE A 357 10.22 0.85 22.39
C PHE A 357 11.11 -0.33 22.82
N VAL A 358 10.50 -1.35 23.38
CA VAL A 358 11.14 -2.59 23.83
C VAL A 358 10.62 -3.75 23.02
N ASN A 359 11.53 -4.65 22.66
CA ASN A 359 11.21 -5.85 21.92
C ASN A 359 10.58 -6.91 22.85
N ALA A 360 9.38 -7.40 22.51
CA ALA A 360 8.68 -8.52 23.13
C ALA A 360 8.58 -9.74 22.20
N SER A 361 9.63 -10.05 21.44
CA SER A 361 9.70 -11.13 20.44
C SER A 361 9.59 -12.55 21.01
N LYS A 362 9.42 -12.71 22.32
CA LYS A 362 8.86 -13.97 22.85
C LYS A 362 7.49 -14.29 22.23
N ALA A 363 6.79 -13.26 21.75
CA ALA A 363 5.57 -13.33 20.98
C ALA A 363 5.79 -13.26 19.45
N ALA A 364 6.99 -13.53 18.94
CA ALA A 364 7.22 -13.44 17.49
C ALA A 364 6.49 -14.54 16.71
N ILE A 365 5.75 -14.18 15.65
CA ILE A 365 5.05 -15.12 14.76
C ILE A 365 6.00 -15.54 13.63
N PRO A 366 6.38 -16.82 13.54
CA PRO A 366 7.38 -17.26 12.57
C PRO A 366 6.80 -17.48 11.17
N ASP A 367 7.71 -17.60 10.19
CA ASP A 367 7.45 -18.06 8.83
C ASP A 367 6.36 -17.24 8.12
N VAL A 368 6.42 -15.91 8.25
CA VAL A 368 5.51 -15.01 7.54
C VAL A 368 6.00 -14.72 6.13
N TRP A 369 5.09 -14.32 5.24
CA TRP A 369 5.49 -13.88 3.91
C TRP A 369 6.42 -12.65 4.04
N PRO A 370 7.54 -12.56 3.28
CA PRO A 370 8.53 -11.51 3.49
C PRO A 370 7.96 -10.09 3.36
N SER A 371 7.04 -9.90 2.42
CA SER A 371 6.30 -8.64 2.20
C SER A 371 4.88 -8.67 2.78
N SER A 372 4.65 -9.46 3.84
CA SER A 372 3.34 -9.60 4.47
C SER A 372 2.80 -8.24 4.91
N SER A 373 1.54 -7.98 4.60
CA SER A 373 0.80 -6.88 5.19
C SER A 373 0.31 -7.28 6.58
N LEU A 374 0.37 -6.34 7.52
CA LEU A 374 0.05 -6.56 8.93
C LEU A 374 -1.17 -5.71 9.28
N GLY A 375 -2.19 -6.32 9.86
CA GLY A 375 -3.44 -5.66 10.18
C GLY A 375 -3.96 -6.06 11.55
N TYR A 376 -4.69 -5.17 12.23
CA TYR A 376 -5.24 -5.48 13.54
C TYR A 376 -6.70 -4.99 13.67
N THR A 377 -7.55 -5.84 14.25
CA THR A 377 -8.92 -5.50 14.67
C THR A 377 -9.16 -5.94 16.11
N THR A 378 -9.85 -7.05 16.32
CA THR A 378 -9.83 -7.85 17.56
C THR A 378 -8.70 -8.86 17.52
N PHE A 379 -8.30 -9.28 16.32
CA PHE A 379 -7.21 -10.22 16.08
C PHE A 379 -6.10 -9.52 15.28
N PHE A 380 -4.88 -9.98 15.44
CA PHE A 380 -3.75 -9.58 14.61
C PHE A 380 -3.68 -10.49 13.37
N TYR A 381 -3.60 -9.91 12.18
CA TYR A 381 -3.62 -10.63 10.93
C TYR A 381 -2.30 -10.46 10.18
N THR A 382 -1.83 -11.57 9.62
CA THR A 382 -0.66 -11.62 8.74
C THR A 382 -0.83 -12.75 7.71
N GLN A 383 -0.13 -12.64 6.59
CA GLN A 383 0.03 -13.72 5.62
C GLN A 383 1.25 -14.58 5.97
N LEU A 384 1.06 -15.90 6.04
CA LEU A 384 2.15 -16.86 6.22
C LEU A 384 2.87 -17.17 4.90
N ALA A 385 4.04 -17.79 4.99
CA ALA A 385 4.84 -18.22 3.83
C ALA A 385 4.08 -19.17 2.88
N ASP A 386 3.12 -19.94 3.39
CA ASP A 386 2.23 -20.79 2.59
C ASP A 386 1.13 -20.02 1.84
N ARG A 387 1.06 -18.69 2.01
CA ARG A 387 0.07 -17.74 1.48
C ARG A 387 -1.29 -17.77 2.16
N SER A 388 -1.46 -18.54 3.22
CA SER A 388 -2.64 -18.47 4.06
C SER A 388 -2.67 -17.13 4.83
N ILE A 389 -3.85 -16.57 5.02
CA ILE A 389 -4.05 -15.42 5.91
C ILE A 389 -4.54 -15.96 7.25
N ARG A 390 -3.88 -15.56 8.33
CA ARG A 390 -4.20 -16.01 9.68
C ARG A 390 -4.48 -14.87 10.63
N GLY A 391 -5.48 -15.06 11.47
CA GLY A 391 -5.76 -14.21 12.62
C GLY A 391 -5.22 -14.84 13.90
N TYR A 392 -4.61 -14.02 14.73
CA TYR A 392 -3.97 -14.38 15.99
C TYR A 392 -4.57 -13.56 17.13
N ASP A 393 -4.95 -14.26 18.19
CA ASP A 393 -5.31 -13.62 19.46
C ASP A 393 -4.04 -13.35 20.27
N ILE A 394 -3.67 -12.06 20.32
CA ILE A 394 -2.44 -11.59 20.95
C ILE A 394 -2.78 -11.01 22.32
N ASN A 395 -2.10 -11.49 23.36
CA ASN A 395 -2.12 -10.85 24.66
C ASN A 395 -1.17 -9.64 24.66
N TYR A 396 -1.70 -8.42 24.60
CA TYR A 396 -0.90 -7.19 24.60
C TYR A 396 -0.55 -6.75 26.03
N ALA A 397 0.40 -7.45 26.67
CA ALA A 397 0.83 -7.22 28.06
C ALA A 397 2.29 -6.74 28.24
N ALA A 398 2.74 -5.79 27.41
CA ALA A 398 4.06 -5.16 27.43
C ALA A 398 5.20 -6.20 27.35
N GLU A 399 6.08 -6.27 28.35
CA GLU A 399 7.14 -7.28 28.42
C GLU A 399 6.62 -8.73 28.50
N ASN A 400 5.34 -8.90 28.88
CA ASN A 400 4.64 -10.17 28.97
C ASN A 400 3.74 -10.44 27.75
N THR A 401 3.89 -9.68 26.66
CA THR A 401 3.16 -9.96 25.42
C THR A 401 3.41 -11.40 24.94
N SER A 402 2.34 -12.08 24.53
CA SER A 402 2.37 -13.50 24.18
C SER A 402 1.32 -13.86 23.12
N TYR A 403 1.56 -14.95 22.39
CA TYR A 403 0.57 -15.61 21.54
C TYR A 403 0.82 -17.14 21.52
N PRO A 404 -0.20 -17.96 21.23
CA PRO A 404 -1.63 -17.61 21.23
C PRO A 404 -2.17 -17.41 22.65
N MET A 405 -3.11 -16.47 22.83
CA MET A 405 -3.87 -16.33 24.08
C MET A 405 -5.06 -17.30 24.13
N HIS A 406 -5.92 -17.27 23.11
CA HIS A 406 -7.03 -18.22 22.96
C HIS A 406 -7.06 -18.88 21.57
N GLU A 407 -7.55 -18.14 20.55
CA GLU A 407 -7.87 -18.67 19.23
C GLU A 407 -6.89 -18.14 18.17
N ASN A 408 -6.33 -19.05 17.39
CA ASN A 408 -5.75 -18.72 16.09
C ASN A 408 -6.60 -19.40 15.01
N PHE A 409 -6.87 -18.69 13.93
CA PHE A 409 -7.66 -19.24 12.84
C PHE A 409 -7.07 -18.85 11.49
N THR A 410 -7.36 -19.68 10.50
CA THR A 410 -7.11 -19.35 9.10
C THR A 410 -8.37 -18.72 8.52
N VAL A 411 -8.20 -17.65 7.73
CA VAL A 411 -9.28 -17.07 6.93
C VAL A 411 -9.53 -18.02 5.76
N ALA A 412 -10.53 -18.89 5.89
CA ALA A 412 -10.87 -19.91 4.90
C ALA A 412 -12.32 -20.37 5.06
N THR A 413 -12.91 -20.91 3.99
CA THR A 413 -14.21 -21.59 4.06
C THR A 413 -14.00 -23.05 4.50
N PRO A 414 -15.04 -23.73 5.01
CA PRO A 414 -14.94 -25.16 5.34
C PRO A 414 -14.66 -26.06 4.13
N ALA A 415 -15.02 -25.59 2.93
CA ALA A 415 -14.96 -26.39 1.71
C ALA A 415 -13.53 -26.52 1.17
N GLU A 416 -12.76 -25.43 1.15
CA GLU A 416 -11.42 -25.42 0.55
C GLU A 416 -10.46 -24.44 1.26
N PRO A 417 -9.16 -24.79 1.39
CA PRO A 417 -8.15 -23.85 1.87
C PRO A 417 -8.05 -22.64 0.94
N LEU A 418 -8.17 -21.45 1.52
CA LEU A 418 -8.01 -20.20 0.79
C LEU A 418 -6.54 -19.76 0.83
N TYR A 419 -5.95 -19.59 -0.35
CA TYR A 419 -4.63 -18.99 -0.51
C TYR A 419 -4.75 -17.67 -1.24
N ALA A 420 -4.23 -16.61 -0.62
CA ALA A 420 -4.18 -15.30 -1.25
C ALA A 420 -2.97 -15.19 -2.20
N LEU A 421 -2.90 -14.12 -2.98
CA LEU A 421 -1.70 -13.78 -3.71
C LEU A 421 -0.56 -13.51 -2.72
N GLY A 422 0.63 -14.06 -2.95
CA GLY A 422 1.78 -13.87 -2.07
C GLY A 422 2.19 -12.40 -2.04
N GLY A 423 2.27 -11.82 -0.85
CA GLY A 423 2.57 -10.39 -0.66
C GLY A 423 1.39 -9.48 -1.02
N THR A 424 0.17 -10.02 -1.11
CA THR A 424 -1.03 -9.21 -1.27
C THR A 424 -1.08 -8.11 -0.21
N HIS A 425 -1.57 -6.93 -0.61
CA HIS A 425 -2.01 -5.98 0.38
C HIS A 425 -3.15 -6.62 1.19
N LEU A 426 -3.04 -6.55 2.51
CA LEU A 426 -4.01 -7.07 3.47
C LEU A 426 -4.50 -5.89 4.29
N THR A 427 -5.80 -5.66 4.29
CA THR A 427 -6.41 -4.70 5.21
C THR A 427 -7.58 -5.35 5.94
N VAL A 428 -7.74 -4.97 7.20
CA VAL A 428 -8.73 -5.57 8.10
C VAL A 428 -9.48 -4.46 8.81
N THR A 429 -10.77 -4.69 9.05
CA THR A 429 -11.58 -3.81 9.87
C THR A 429 -12.67 -4.59 10.57
N SER A 430 -13.27 -4.01 11.59
CA SER A 430 -14.46 -4.55 12.23
C SER A 430 -15.55 -3.48 12.25
N MET A 431 -16.79 -3.93 12.15
CA MET A 431 -17.96 -3.08 12.16
C MET A 431 -19.02 -3.70 13.05
N SER A 432 -19.69 -2.86 13.84
CA SER A 432 -20.87 -3.24 14.60
C SER A 432 -21.92 -2.16 14.42
N GLU A 433 -23.11 -2.56 14.01
CA GLU A 433 -24.30 -1.71 13.97
C GLU A 433 -25.13 -2.01 15.21
N LYS A 434 -25.43 -0.97 15.99
CA LYS A 434 -26.29 -1.04 17.17
C LYS A 434 -27.57 -0.23 16.93
N ASN A 435 -28.68 -0.68 17.50
CA ASN A 435 -29.92 0.11 17.49
C ASN A 435 -29.90 1.24 18.54
N ASP A 436 -30.96 2.05 18.59
CA ASP A 436 -31.09 3.16 19.55
C ASP A 436 -31.07 2.72 21.02
N LYS A 437 -31.31 1.43 21.30
CA LYS A 437 -31.23 0.83 22.64
C LYS A 437 -29.83 0.29 22.97
N GLY A 438 -28.89 0.35 22.03
CA GLY A 438 -27.53 -0.17 22.17
C GLY A 438 -27.38 -1.66 21.87
N GLU A 439 -28.42 -2.33 21.39
CA GLU A 439 -28.39 -3.76 21.04
C GLU A 439 -27.71 -3.94 19.67
N THR A 440 -26.81 -4.92 19.54
CA THR A 440 -26.13 -5.22 18.28
C THR A 440 -27.12 -5.79 17.27
N LEU A 441 -27.36 -5.05 16.19
CA LEU A 441 -28.12 -5.50 15.02
C LEU A 441 -27.27 -6.37 14.11
N TYR A 442 -26.00 -6.01 13.95
CA TYR A 442 -25.04 -6.69 13.10
C TYR A 442 -23.63 -6.44 13.60
N ASP A 443 -22.78 -7.45 13.54
CA ASP A 443 -21.34 -7.29 13.68
C ASP A 443 -20.59 -8.14 12.67
N SER A 444 -19.41 -7.69 12.24
CA SER A 444 -18.52 -8.49 11.41
C SER A 444 -17.07 -8.03 11.46
N LEU A 445 -16.18 -9.00 11.32
CA LEU A 445 -14.79 -8.86 10.93
C LEU A 445 -14.72 -8.89 9.41
N TYR A 446 -13.96 -7.98 8.83
CA TYR A 446 -13.68 -7.93 7.40
C TYR A 446 -12.19 -8.06 7.16
N VAL A 447 -11.83 -8.88 6.18
CA VAL A 447 -10.46 -9.08 5.71
C VAL A 447 -10.47 -8.90 4.19
N PHE A 448 -9.74 -7.90 3.70
CA PHE A 448 -9.64 -7.59 2.28
C PHE A 448 -8.24 -7.93 1.77
N PHE A 449 -8.18 -8.64 0.65
CA PHE A 449 -6.94 -9.10 0.03
C PHE A 449 -7.18 -9.38 -1.46
N GLN A 450 -6.12 -9.72 -2.19
CA GLN A 450 -6.19 -10.11 -3.60
C GLN A 450 -5.88 -11.60 -3.74
N GLN A 451 -6.52 -12.26 -4.70
CA GLN A 451 -6.20 -13.65 -5.05
C GLN A 451 -5.51 -13.74 -6.41
N ASN A 452 -5.91 -12.88 -7.34
CA ASN A 452 -5.47 -12.90 -8.74
C ASN A 452 -4.70 -11.63 -9.14
N GLY A 453 -4.67 -10.61 -8.27
CA GLY A 453 -3.89 -9.37 -8.43
C GLY A 453 -4.63 -8.24 -9.14
N TYR A 454 -5.75 -8.53 -9.79
CA TYR A 454 -6.68 -7.55 -10.38
C TYR A 454 -8.02 -7.49 -9.64
N ASP A 455 -8.18 -8.29 -8.59
CA ASP A 455 -9.37 -8.40 -7.77
C ASP A 455 -9.15 -7.82 -6.37
N ILE A 456 -10.26 -7.54 -5.69
CA ILE A 456 -10.31 -7.37 -4.24
C ILE A 456 -11.32 -8.40 -3.74
N THR A 457 -10.84 -9.38 -2.98
CA THR A 457 -11.66 -10.35 -2.26
C THR A 457 -11.91 -9.84 -0.85
N VAL A 458 -13.15 -9.97 -0.39
CA VAL A 458 -13.54 -9.74 1.00
C VAL A 458 -13.90 -11.07 1.64
N ALA A 459 -13.29 -11.35 2.80
CA ALA A 459 -13.73 -12.38 3.72
C ALA A 459 -14.41 -11.73 4.92
N THR A 460 -15.56 -12.24 5.31
CA THR A 460 -16.34 -11.74 6.45
C THR A 460 -16.81 -12.87 7.36
N ARG A 461 -16.79 -12.63 8.67
CA ARG A 461 -17.41 -13.47 9.71
C ARG A 461 -17.89 -12.61 10.87
N ARG A 462 -18.73 -13.13 11.77
CA ARG A 462 -19.12 -12.42 13.00
C ARG A 462 -17.92 -12.23 13.95
N LEU A 463 -18.01 -11.26 14.85
CA LEU A 463 -16.91 -10.96 15.78
C LEU A 463 -16.56 -12.16 16.68
N PHE A 464 -17.59 -12.85 17.19
CA PHE A 464 -17.47 -13.94 18.16
C PHE A 464 -17.52 -15.34 17.52
N GLY A 465 -17.01 -15.47 16.29
CA GLY A 465 -16.89 -16.73 15.57
C GLY A 465 -17.87 -16.91 14.40
N GLY A 466 -18.05 -18.17 13.98
CA GLY A 466 -18.81 -18.52 12.78
C GLY A 466 -17.93 -18.71 11.55
N GLU A 467 -18.55 -19.22 10.48
CA GLU A 467 -17.87 -19.51 9.22
C GLU A 467 -17.51 -18.23 8.47
N TRP A 468 -16.40 -18.28 7.73
CA TRP A 468 -16.04 -17.21 6.81
C TRP A 468 -16.86 -17.30 5.53
N THR A 469 -17.51 -16.19 5.19
CA THR A 469 -18.07 -15.97 3.85
C THR A 469 -17.03 -15.20 3.04
N ILE A 470 -16.68 -15.69 1.86
CA ILE A 470 -15.62 -15.12 1.03
C ILE A 470 -16.15 -14.85 -0.36
N ALA A 471 -16.01 -13.63 -0.85
CA ALA A 471 -16.48 -13.23 -2.17
C ALA A 471 -15.61 -12.13 -2.78
N PRO A 472 -15.47 -12.10 -4.12
CA PRO A 472 -14.87 -10.96 -4.81
C PRO A 472 -15.80 -9.74 -4.72
N LEU A 473 -15.21 -8.56 -4.53
CA LEU A 473 -15.89 -7.29 -4.69
C LEU A 473 -15.99 -6.94 -6.17
N LYS A 474 -17.17 -6.49 -6.60
CA LYS A 474 -17.36 -5.96 -7.95
C LYS A 474 -16.80 -4.54 -8.01
N ILE A 475 -15.63 -4.38 -8.63
CA ILE A 475 -15.03 -3.07 -8.88
C ILE A 475 -15.52 -2.59 -10.26
N PRO A 476 -16.19 -1.42 -10.35
CA PRO A 476 -16.56 -0.85 -11.64
C PRO A 476 -15.33 -0.50 -12.48
N ASP A 477 -15.46 -0.63 -13.81
CA ASP A 477 -14.48 -0.14 -14.78
C ASP A 477 -13.06 -0.77 -14.69
N VAL A 478 -12.94 -1.99 -14.14
CA VAL A 478 -11.70 -2.80 -14.11
C VAL A 478 -11.71 -3.87 -15.20
#